data_AF-A0A9Q0R7B3-F1
#
_entry.id   AF-A0A9Q0R7B3-F1
#
_cell.length_a   1.000
_cell.length_b   1.000
_cell.length_c   1.000
_cell.angle_alpha   90.00
_cell.angle_beta   90.00
_cell.angle_gamma   90.00
#
_symmetry.space_group_name_H-M   'P 1'
#
loop_
_entity.id
_entity.type
_entity.pdbx_description
1 polymer ?
#
loop_
_entity_poly.entity_id
_entity_poly.type
_entity_poly.pdbx_seq_one_letter_code
_entity_poly.pdbx_strand_id
1 'polypeptide(L)'
;MKYTILLIIFLLTLKSKETNGVAKGTSWLLQLDGEVRRDLTLEEAKFYDIDLFDTNSTTVAELKNEGRIVIAYMSCGSWENWRPDAGDFPTEAIGNKLSGWAGEKWLDTTNSEVRTIMTQRMDLAVSKGFDGIDCDNVDAGFASNPYQLTGFYLNSSTALDYLSFISQQANSRGLLRGLKNCASVSNTTQVRNWFDFAVVESCFVWDECDYFFGFLQDGKAVFDAEYLGQDIDLNECTFAQQNQMGLLFFPQDQDLDGQFWPCPTTSFASVFVFNFVLVCFLLFFNLF
;
A
#
# COMPACT_ATOMS: atom_id res chain seq x y z
N MET A 1 36.37 -4.14 53.84
CA MET A 1 35.82 -4.58 52.54
C MET A 1 34.34 -4.22 52.49
N LYS A 2 33.97 -3.16 51.76
CA LYS A 2 32.58 -2.89 51.38
C LYS A 2 32.60 -2.67 49.87
N TYR A 3 32.02 -3.60 49.12
CA TYR A 3 31.87 -3.50 47.68
C TYR A 3 30.66 -2.63 47.39
N THR A 4 30.89 -1.50 46.72
CA THR A 4 29.82 -0.70 46.12
C THR A 4 29.52 -1.28 44.76
N ILE A 5 28.38 -1.95 44.60
CA ILE A 5 27.86 -2.41 43.31
C ILE A 5 27.18 -1.21 42.65
N LEU A 6 27.77 -0.70 41.57
CA LEU A 6 27.17 0.31 40.71
C LEU A 6 26.21 -0.40 39.74
N LEU A 7 24.91 -0.33 40.01
CA LEU A 7 23.87 -0.85 39.13
C LEU A 7 23.61 0.18 38.03
N ILE A 8 24.19 -0.02 36.84
CA ILE A 8 23.85 0.78 35.65
C ILE A 8 22.55 0.22 35.10
N ILE A 9 21.44 0.88 35.42
CA ILE A 9 20.13 0.60 34.81
C ILE A 9 20.15 1.24 33.42
N PHE A 10 20.31 0.43 32.38
CA PHE A 10 20.12 0.83 31.01
C PHE A 10 18.61 0.89 30.75
N LEU A 11 17.99 2.05 30.97
CA LEU A 11 16.61 2.33 30.57
C LEU A 11 16.59 2.42 29.03
N LEU A 12 16.38 1.28 28.38
CA LEU A 12 15.86 1.24 27.01
C LEU A 12 14.44 1.82 27.05
N THR A 13 14.32 3.13 26.85
CA THR A 13 13.05 3.71 26.45
C THR A 13 12.73 3.19 25.06
N LEU A 14 11.93 2.12 24.97
CA LEU A 14 11.12 1.84 23.80
C LEU A 14 10.16 3.02 23.64
N LYS A 15 10.62 4.07 22.97
CA LYS A 15 9.74 5.12 22.49
C LYS A 15 8.94 4.44 21.39
N SER A 16 7.70 4.03 21.70
CA SER A 16 6.74 3.70 20.64
C SER A 16 6.74 4.90 19.70
N LYS A 17 7.25 4.71 18.49
CA LYS A 17 7.11 5.71 17.43
C LYS A 17 5.61 5.84 17.25
N GLU A 18 5.01 6.91 17.77
CA GLU A 18 3.66 7.29 17.35
C GLU A 18 3.78 7.55 15.85
N THR A 19 3.45 6.55 15.05
CA THR A 19 3.39 6.71 13.60
C THR A 19 2.12 7.49 13.33
N ASN A 20 2.28 8.79 13.04
CA ASN A 20 1.22 9.58 12.40
C ASN A 20 1.03 9.11 10.95
N GLY A 21 0.75 7.81 10.76
CA GLY A 21 0.60 7.14 9.46
C GLY A 21 1.71 7.42 8.44
N VAL A 22 1.43 7.09 7.18
CA VAL A 22 2.09 7.72 6.03
C VAL A 22 1.23 8.91 5.64
N ALA A 23 1.82 10.10 5.47
CA ALA A 23 1.04 11.30 5.21
C ALA A 23 0.36 11.25 3.82
N LYS A 24 -0.89 11.70 3.72
CA LYS A 24 -1.55 11.92 2.42
C LYS A 24 -0.75 12.86 1.52
N GLY A 25 -0.89 12.70 0.21
CA GLY A 25 -0.10 13.41 -0.79
C GLY A 25 1.35 12.95 -0.90
N THR A 26 1.73 11.86 -0.21
CA THR A 26 3.03 11.21 -0.46
C THR A 26 3.03 10.65 -1.88
N SER A 27 4.08 10.92 -2.65
CA SER A 27 4.28 10.32 -3.98
C SER A 27 4.75 8.88 -3.84
N TRP A 28 4.41 8.04 -4.81
CA TRP A 28 4.56 6.59 -4.65
C TRP A 28 4.89 5.86 -5.94
N LEU A 29 5.27 4.59 -5.79
CA LEU A 29 5.43 3.60 -6.83
C LEU A 29 4.94 2.25 -6.28
N LEU A 30 4.18 1.52 -7.08
CA LEU A 30 3.95 0.08 -6.94
C LEU A 30 4.72 -0.64 -8.04
N GLN A 31 5.58 -1.58 -7.68
CA GLN A 31 6.30 -2.42 -8.63
C GLN A 31 6.58 -3.79 -7.99
N LEU A 32 5.95 -4.82 -8.51
CA LEU A 32 6.02 -6.18 -7.96
C LEU A 32 6.83 -7.15 -8.83
N ASP A 33 7.13 -6.78 -10.07
CA ASP A 33 7.96 -7.56 -10.98
C ASP A 33 9.15 -6.75 -11.55
N GLY A 34 10.15 -7.46 -12.05
CA GLY A 34 11.32 -6.89 -12.70
C GLY A 34 12.33 -6.23 -11.76
N GLU A 35 13.30 -5.52 -12.35
CA GLU A 35 14.31 -4.77 -11.58
C GLU A 35 13.69 -3.47 -11.04
N VAL A 36 13.72 -3.29 -9.71
CA VAL A 36 13.13 -2.12 -9.04
C VAL A 36 13.68 -0.81 -9.61
N ARG A 37 12.79 0.05 -10.10
CA ARG A 37 13.08 1.37 -10.68
C ARG A 37 13.86 2.27 -9.71
N ARG A 38 15.02 2.79 -10.15
CA ARG A 38 15.91 3.67 -9.35
C ARG A 38 16.07 5.09 -9.90
N ASP A 39 15.44 5.38 -11.03
CA ASP A 39 15.56 6.63 -11.79
C ASP A 39 14.62 7.74 -11.33
N LEU A 40 13.72 7.46 -10.38
CA LEU A 40 12.72 8.40 -9.88
C LEU A 40 13.26 9.32 -8.78
N THR A 41 12.88 10.59 -8.80
CA THR A 41 13.12 11.54 -7.71
C THR A 41 12.21 11.25 -6.49
N LEU A 42 12.48 11.90 -5.35
CA LEU A 42 11.60 11.83 -4.18
C LEU A 42 10.25 12.53 -4.40
N GLU A 43 10.16 13.48 -5.33
CA GLU A 43 8.89 14.12 -5.68
C GLU A 43 8.03 13.17 -6.52
N GLU A 44 8.65 12.32 -7.36
CA GLU A 44 7.95 11.33 -8.17
C GLU A 44 7.57 10.07 -7.38
N ALA A 45 8.46 9.58 -6.50
CA ALA A 45 8.17 8.41 -5.68
C ALA A 45 8.97 8.41 -4.36
N LYS A 46 8.34 8.91 -3.29
CA LYS A 46 8.89 8.81 -1.93
C LYS A 46 8.58 7.48 -1.27
N PHE A 47 7.45 6.87 -1.63
CA PHE A 47 6.97 5.60 -1.10
C PHE A 47 7.12 4.51 -2.16
N TYR A 48 7.73 3.38 -1.81
CA TYR A 48 7.94 2.25 -2.69
C TYR A 48 7.23 1.03 -2.11
N ASP A 49 6.28 0.50 -2.85
CA ASP A 49 5.65 -0.79 -2.56
C ASP A 49 6.21 -1.83 -3.52
N ILE A 50 7.01 -2.75 -2.98
CA ILE A 50 7.81 -3.69 -3.77
C ILE A 50 7.81 -5.08 -3.13
N ASP A 51 8.01 -6.10 -3.96
CA ASP A 51 7.87 -7.50 -3.54
C ASP A 51 8.82 -7.90 -2.39
N LEU A 52 8.27 -8.51 -1.34
CA LEU A 52 9.01 -8.98 -0.17
C LEU A 52 10.10 -9.98 -0.52
N PHE A 53 9.83 -10.93 -1.41
CA PHE A 53 10.71 -12.08 -1.68
C PHE A 53 11.77 -11.73 -2.71
N ASP A 54 11.36 -11.07 -3.80
CA ASP A 54 12.21 -10.84 -4.97
C ASP A 54 13.10 -9.60 -4.80
N THR A 55 12.75 -8.70 -3.89
CA THR A 55 13.64 -7.59 -3.51
C THR A 55 14.65 -8.03 -2.45
N ASN A 56 15.95 -7.87 -2.73
CA ASN A 56 17.01 -8.16 -1.75
C ASN A 56 17.24 -7.00 -0.76
N SER A 57 17.87 -7.28 0.38
CA SER A 57 18.10 -6.30 1.45
C SER A 57 19.04 -5.15 1.06
N THR A 58 19.94 -5.35 0.11
CA THR A 58 20.82 -4.28 -0.40
C THR A 58 19.99 -3.23 -1.13
N THR A 59 19.10 -3.64 -2.03
CA THR A 59 18.18 -2.74 -2.75
C THR A 59 17.32 -1.94 -1.78
N VAL A 60 16.75 -2.61 -0.76
CA VAL A 60 15.96 -1.95 0.31
C VAL A 60 16.81 -0.92 1.05
N ALA A 61 18.02 -1.29 1.50
CA ALA A 61 18.91 -0.38 2.21
C ALA A 61 19.29 0.85 1.38
N GLU A 62 19.54 0.69 0.08
CA GLU A 62 19.84 1.79 -0.83
C GLU A 62 18.64 2.75 -0.96
N LEU A 63 17.42 2.24 -1.18
CA LEU A 63 16.21 3.09 -1.26
C LEU A 63 16.03 3.89 0.04
N LYS A 64 16.24 3.26 1.19
CA LYS A 64 16.12 3.92 2.49
C LYS A 64 17.20 4.97 2.72
N ASN A 65 18.43 4.72 2.26
CA ASN A 65 19.51 5.72 2.32
C ASN A 65 19.21 6.95 1.43
N GLU A 66 18.40 6.80 0.39
CA GLU A 66 17.86 7.90 -0.42
C GLU A 66 16.70 8.65 0.27
N GLY A 67 16.25 8.19 1.44
CA GLY A 67 15.16 8.80 2.20
C GLY A 67 13.75 8.33 1.81
N ARG A 68 13.65 7.20 1.09
CA ARG A 68 12.37 6.59 0.72
C ARG A 68 11.78 5.78 1.88
N ILE A 69 10.46 5.61 1.84
CA ILE A 69 9.71 4.67 2.67
C ILE A 69 9.54 3.40 1.83
N VAL A 70 10.01 2.26 2.32
CA VAL A 70 10.00 1.01 1.54
C VAL A 70 9.09 -0.03 2.21
N ILE A 71 8.04 -0.42 1.51
CA ILE A 71 7.00 -1.35 1.96
C ILE A 71 7.18 -2.69 1.25
N ALA A 72 7.05 -3.76 2.02
CA ALA A 72 7.09 -5.13 1.51
C ALA A 72 5.68 -5.57 1.13
N TYR A 73 5.43 -5.71 -0.17
CA TYR A 73 4.27 -6.43 -0.68
C TYR A 73 4.38 -7.91 -0.31
N MET A 74 3.30 -8.46 0.23
CA MET A 74 3.14 -9.89 0.42
C MET A 74 1.66 -10.26 0.31
N SER A 75 1.33 -11.34 -0.38
CA SER A 75 -0.01 -11.90 -0.26
C SER A 75 -0.20 -12.50 1.13
N CYS A 76 -1.27 -12.08 1.80
CA CYS A 76 -1.64 -12.51 3.14
C CYS A 76 -2.90 -13.37 3.16
N GLY A 77 -3.73 -13.33 2.11
CA GLY A 77 -4.92 -14.18 1.98
C GLY A 77 -4.86 -15.21 0.84
N SER A 78 -3.74 -15.30 0.13
CA SER A 78 -3.53 -16.32 -0.90
C SER A 78 -2.18 -17.03 -0.77
N TRP A 79 -2.14 -18.25 -1.30
CA TRP A 79 -0.98 -19.09 -1.47
C TRP A 79 -0.50 -18.98 -2.91
N GLU A 80 0.81 -18.80 -3.07
CA GLU A 80 1.49 -18.56 -4.34
C GLU A 80 2.53 -19.67 -4.55
N ASN A 81 2.37 -20.50 -5.58
CA ASN A 81 3.18 -21.73 -5.72
C ASN A 81 4.67 -21.50 -5.99
N TRP A 82 5.05 -20.28 -6.36
CA TRP A 82 6.42 -19.89 -6.69
C TRP A 82 7.19 -19.35 -5.49
N ARG A 83 6.52 -19.06 -4.36
CA ARG A 83 7.19 -18.54 -3.17
C ARG A 83 8.07 -19.62 -2.53
N PRO A 84 9.23 -19.25 -1.96
CA PRO A 84 10.16 -20.22 -1.39
C PRO A 84 9.58 -20.95 -0.17
N ASP A 85 8.58 -20.36 0.50
CA ASP A 85 7.86 -20.93 1.64
C ASP A 85 6.56 -21.65 1.25
N ALA A 86 6.28 -21.82 -0.06
CA ALA A 86 5.03 -22.43 -0.52
C ALA A 86 4.81 -23.86 0.00
N GLY A 87 5.90 -24.58 0.32
CA GLY A 87 5.86 -25.92 0.88
C GLY A 87 5.54 -25.99 2.38
N ASP A 88 5.57 -24.86 3.09
CA ASP A 88 5.31 -24.80 4.54
C ASP A 88 3.81 -24.72 4.86
N PHE A 89 2.98 -24.38 3.88
CA PHE A 89 1.54 -24.26 4.05
C PHE A 89 0.87 -25.64 4.19
N PRO A 90 -0.01 -25.82 5.21
CA PRO A 90 -0.78 -27.05 5.32
C PRO A 90 -1.76 -27.17 4.16
N THR A 91 -1.81 -28.36 3.56
CA THR A 91 -2.62 -28.62 2.36
C THR A 91 -4.11 -28.31 2.56
N GLU A 92 -4.62 -28.50 3.78
CA GLU A 92 -6.00 -28.23 4.18
C GLU A 92 -6.33 -26.74 4.27
N ALA A 93 -5.34 -25.86 4.34
CA ALA A 93 -5.55 -24.40 4.34
C ALA A 93 -5.44 -23.79 2.95
N ILE A 94 -5.15 -24.58 1.91
CA ILE A 94 -5.05 -24.14 0.52
C ILE A 94 -6.36 -24.45 -0.21
N GLY A 95 -7.07 -23.40 -0.62
CA GLY A 95 -8.42 -23.47 -1.15
C GLY A 95 -8.51 -23.43 -2.67
N ASN A 96 -9.57 -22.78 -3.13
CA ASN A 96 -9.88 -22.58 -4.54
C ASN A 96 -8.83 -21.69 -5.23
N LYS A 97 -8.70 -21.84 -6.55
CA LYS A 97 -7.85 -20.98 -7.37
C LYS A 97 -8.32 -19.53 -7.30
N LEU A 98 -7.38 -18.61 -7.19
CA LEU A 98 -7.66 -17.19 -7.32
C LEU A 98 -7.80 -16.86 -8.82
N SER A 99 -8.91 -16.20 -9.20
CA SER A 99 -9.23 -15.99 -10.61
C SER A 99 -8.30 -14.94 -11.22
N GLY A 100 -7.75 -15.20 -12.40
CA GLY A 100 -6.81 -14.30 -13.07
C GLY A 100 -5.33 -14.60 -12.80
N TRP A 101 -5.02 -15.28 -11.69
CA TRP A 101 -3.64 -15.46 -11.22
C TRP A 101 -3.23 -16.93 -11.20
N ALA A 102 -2.43 -17.33 -12.19
CA ALA A 102 -2.05 -18.72 -12.39
C ALA A 102 -1.04 -19.19 -11.33
N GLY A 103 -1.37 -20.25 -10.60
CA GLY A 103 -0.52 -20.76 -9.52
C GLY A 103 -0.88 -20.21 -8.14
N GLU A 104 -1.90 -19.35 -8.08
CA GLU A 104 -2.38 -18.73 -6.86
C GLU A 104 -3.73 -19.32 -6.38
N LYS A 105 -3.90 -19.42 -5.07
CA LYS A 105 -5.09 -20.01 -4.43
C LYS A 105 -5.43 -19.29 -3.14
N TRP A 106 -6.72 -19.18 -2.79
CA TRP A 106 -7.15 -18.63 -1.51
C TRP A 106 -6.64 -19.44 -0.32
N LEU A 107 -6.35 -18.75 0.79
CA LEU A 107 -5.97 -19.36 2.06
C LEU A 107 -7.11 -19.32 3.08
N ASP A 108 -7.15 -20.31 3.96
CA ASP A 108 -7.93 -20.23 5.19
C ASP A 108 -7.22 -19.32 6.21
N THR A 109 -7.65 -18.06 6.26
CA THR A 109 -7.08 -17.05 7.17
C THR A 109 -7.40 -17.28 8.65
N THR A 110 -8.25 -18.27 8.97
CA THR A 110 -8.50 -18.70 10.35
C THR A 110 -7.51 -19.76 10.84
N ASN A 111 -6.77 -20.38 9.91
CA ASN A 111 -5.80 -21.42 10.22
C ASN A 111 -4.57 -20.85 10.95
N SER A 112 -4.16 -21.49 12.05
CA SER A 112 -3.05 -21.02 12.89
C SER A 112 -1.67 -21.14 12.22
N GLU A 113 -1.48 -22.13 11.35
CA GLU A 113 -0.20 -22.28 10.62
C GLU A 113 -0.08 -21.22 9.53
N VAL A 114 -1.17 -20.89 8.82
CA VAL A 114 -1.20 -19.74 7.90
C VAL A 114 -0.80 -18.46 8.61
N ARG A 115 -1.39 -18.20 9.78
CA ARG A 115 -1.04 -17.04 10.62
C ARG A 115 0.43 -17.07 11.04
N THR A 116 0.97 -18.23 11.38
CA THR A 116 2.38 -18.39 11.75
C THR A 116 3.29 -18.06 10.57
N ILE A 117 3.00 -18.56 9.37
CA ILE A 117 3.74 -18.25 8.15
C ILE A 117 3.71 -16.75 7.85
N MET A 118 2.55 -16.09 7.98
CA MET A 118 2.47 -14.63 7.80
C MET A 118 3.35 -13.87 8.80
N THR A 119 3.43 -14.32 10.06
CA THR A 119 4.33 -13.69 11.03
C THR A 119 5.81 -13.87 10.66
N GLN A 120 6.17 -15.03 10.09
CA GLN A 120 7.54 -15.29 9.60
C GLN A 120 7.87 -14.43 8.37
N ARG A 121 6.91 -14.20 7.46
CA ARG A 121 7.06 -13.26 6.35
C ARG A 121 7.27 -11.82 6.86
N MET A 122 6.59 -11.41 7.92
CA MET A 122 6.85 -10.11 8.57
C MET A 122 8.23 -10.06 9.24
N ASP A 123 8.71 -11.17 9.83
CA ASP A 123 10.08 -11.26 10.35
C ASP A 123 11.11 -11.13 9.22
N LEU A 124 10.84 -11.71 8.05
CA LEU A 124 11.65 -11.55 6.85
C LEU A 124 11.69 -10.08 6.41
N ALA A 125 10.54 -9.38 6.40
CA ALA A 125 10.46 -7.96 6.07
C ALA A 125 11.36 -7.11 6.99
N VAL A 126 11.31 -7.36 8.30
CA VAL A 126 12.21 -6.71 9.27
C VAL A 126 13.67 -7.02 8.97
N SER A 127 14.01 -8.28 8.72
CA SER A 127 15.39 -8.71 8.46
C SER A 127 15.98 -8.11 7.19
N LYS A 128 15.14 -7.87 6.17
CA LYS A 128 15.53 -7.19 4.93
C LYS A 128 15.57 -5.67 5.06
N GLY A 129 15.02 -5.12 6.15
CA GLY A 129 15.07 -3.70 6.48
C GLY A 129 13.90 -2.88 5.97
N PHE A 130 12.79 -3.49 5.56
CA PHE A 130 11.58 -2.78 5.14
C PHE A 130 11.01 -1.91 6.28
N ASP A 131 10.30 -0.84 5.91
CA ASP A 131 9.61 0.06 6.84
C ASP A 131 8.19 -0.42 7.19
N GLY A 132 7.59 -1.28 6.37
CA GLY A 132 6.25 -1.80 6.58
C GLY A 132 5.85 -2.90 5.61
N ILE A 133 4.57 -3.26 5.63
CA ILE A 133 3.98 -4.28 4.77
C ILE A 133 2.72 -3.77 4.06
N ASP A 134 2.50 -4.28 2.85
CA ASP A 134 1.21 -4.30 2.16
C ASP A 134 0.74 -5.75 2.08
N CYS A 135 -0.42 -6.04 2.66
CA CYS A 135 -0.93 -7.40 2.85
C CYS A 135 -2.10 -7.65 1.91
N ASP A 136 -1.84 -8.36 0.81
CA ASP A 136 -2.83 -8.57 -0.23
C ASP A 136 -3.83 -9.70 0.08
N ASN A 137 -4.94 -9.72 -0.67
CA ASN A 137 -5.96 -10.77 -0.68
C ASN A 137 -6.67 -10.99 0.66
N VAL A 138 -6.68 -9.98 1.54
CA VAL A 138 -7.26 -10.07 2.90
C VAL A 138 -8.77 -9.79 2.95
N ASP A 139 -9.41 -9.61 1.80
CA ASP A 139 -10.80 -9.17 1.64
C ASP A 139 -11.81 -10.33 1.39
N ALA A 140 -11.33 -11.56 1.22
CA ALA A 140 -12.17 -12.70 0.84
C ALA A 140 -13.38 -12.94 1.76
N GLY A 141 -13.26 -12.64 3.06
CA GLY A 141 -14.37 -12.77 4.01
C GLY A 141 -15.45 -11.70 3.87
N PHE A 142 -15.20 -10.61 3.13
CA PHE A 142 -16.17 -9.58 2.79
C PHE A 142 -16.89 -9.83 1.46
N ALA A 143 -16.45 -10.83 0.68
CA ALA A 143 -17.11 -11.22 -0.55
C ALA A 143 -18.57 -11.64 -0.32
N SER A 144 -19.41 -11.55 -1.35
CA SER A 144 -20.83 -11.92 -1.28
C SER A 144 -21.06 -13.41 -0.99
N ASN A 145 -20.14 -14.28 -1.44
CA ASN A 145 -20.15 -15.71 -1.13
C ASN A 145 -18.71 -16.23 -0.90
N PRO A 146 -18.14 -16.03 0.31
CA PRO A 146 -16.75 -16.37 0.60
C PRO A 146 -16.45 -17.86 0.45
N TYR A 147 -17.40 -18.75 0.77
CA TYR A 147 -17.20 -20.19 0.64
C TYR A 147 -17.08 -20.62 -0.82
N GLN A 148 -17.91 -20.07 -1.71
CA GLN A 148 -17.79 -20.36 -3.14
C GLN A 148 -16.50 -19.78 -3.72
N LEU A 149 -16.07 -18.61 -3.25
CA LEU A 149 -14.83 -17.98 -3.68
C LEU A 149 -13.60 -18.78 -3.23
N THR A 150 -13.53 -19.15 -1.95
CA THR A 150 -12.30 -19.64 -1.32
C THR A 150 -12.29 -21.14 -1.05
N GLY A 151 -13.44 -21.77 -0.86
CA GLY A 151 -13.55 -23.13 -0.31
C GLY A 151 -13.59 -23.18 1.21
N PHE A 152 -13.55 -22.04 1.90
CA PHE A 152 -13.53 -21.93 3.36
C PHE A 152 -14.72 -21.14 3.89
N TYR A 153 -15.15 -21.44 5.12
CA TYR A 153 -16.23 -20.72 5.80
C TYR A 153 -15.74 -19.39 6.39
N LEU A 154 -15.28 -18.50 5.51
CA LEU A 154 -14.93 -17.13 5.87
C LEU A 154 -16.17 -16.23 5.89
N ASN A 155 -16.11 -15.19 6.69
CA ASN A 155 -17.10 -14.12 6.78
C ASN A 155 -16.44 -12.82 7.28
N SER A 156 -17.24 -11.76 7.39
CA SER A 156 -16.75 -10.43 7.80
C SER A 156 -16.12 -10.43 9.20
N SER A 157 -16.61 -11.26 10.13
CA SER A 157 -16.02 -11.38 11.48
C SER A 157 -14.65 -12.03 11.42
N THR A 158 -14.47 -13.09 10.62
CA THR A 158 -13.16 -13.75 10.48
C THR A 158 -12.17 -12.86 9.72
N ALA A 159 -12.64 -12.07 8.75
CA ALA A 159 -11.80 -11.12 8.03
C ALA A 159 -11.35 -9.96 8.93
N LEU A 160 -12.26 -9.37 9.73
CA LEU A 160 -11.90 -8.33 10.71
C LEU A 160 -10.93 -8.84 11.79
N ASP A 161 -11.12 -10.07 12.27
CA ASP A 161 -10.16 -10.72 13.17
C ASP A 161 -8.77 -10.86 12.53
N TYR A 162 -8.73 -11.26 11.26
CA TYR A 162 -7.49 -11.40 10.51
C TYR A 162 -6.79 -10.06 10.25
N LEU A 163 -7.53 -9.02 9.85
CA LEU A 163 -6.99 -7.65 9.72
C LEU A 163 -6.42 -7.14 11.04
N SER A 164 -7.11 -7.42 12.16
CA SER A 164 -6.61 -7.06 13.50
C SER A 164 -5.32 -7.81 13.82
N PHE A 165 -5.27 -9.12 13.54
CA PHE A 165 -4.08 -9.95 13.72
C PHE A 165 -2.88 -9.40 12.92
N ILE A 166 -3.05 -9.11 11.62
CA ILE A 166 -2.00 -8.55 10.76
C ILE A 166 -1.49 -7.23 11.35
N SER A 167 -2.40 -6.32 11.68
CA SER A 167 -2.06 -5.01 12.26
C SER A 167 -1.25 -5.16 13.56
N GLN A 168 -1.67 -6.05 14.46
CA GLN A 168 -0.98 -6.28 15.73
C GLN A 168 0.41 -6.89 15.52
N GLN A 169 0.55 -7.86 14.62
CA GLN A 169 1.82 -8.53 14.33
C GLN A 169 2.84 -7.63 13.63
N ALA A 170 2.38 -6.78 12.71
CA ALA A 170 3.23 -5.77 12.09
C ALA A 170 3.63 -4.68 13.11
N ASN A 171 2.68 -4.18 13.91
CA ASN A 171 2.96 -3.16 14.91
C ASN A 171 3.95 -3.63 15.98
N SER A 172 3.86 -4.89 16.44
CA SER A 172 4.81 -5.45 17.41
C SER A 172 6.26 -5.53 16.89
N ARG A 173 6.42 -5.50 15.56
CA ARG A 173 7.70 -5.47 14.83
C ARG A 173 8.13 -4.06 14.43
N GLY A 174 7.32 -3.04 14.70
CA GLY A 174 7.58 -1.66 14.28
C GLY A 174 7.39 -1.40 12.79
N LEU A 175 6.67 -2.28 12.09
CA LEU A 175 6.33 -2.16 10.68
C LEU A 175 5.11 -1.24 10.49
N LEU A 176 5.15 -0.38 9.47
CA LEU A 176 3.96 0.31 8.95
C LEU A 176 2.98 -0.72 8.36
N ARG A 177 1.69 -0.41 8.44
CA ARG A 177 0.60 -1.35 8.08
C ARG A 177 -0.25 -0.78 6.95
N GLY A 178 -0.18 -1.39 5.76
CA GLY A 178 -1.08 -1.11 4.64
C GLY A 178 -2.39 -1.88 4.73
N LEU A 179 -3.50 -1.21 4.48
CA LEU A 179 -4.78 -1.87 4.16
C LEU A 179 -4.89 -1.99 2.65
N LYS A 180 -4.87 -3.22 2.12
CA LYS A 180 -5.13 -3.50 0.71
C LYS A 180 -6.62 -3.65 0.46
N ASN A 181 -7.18 -2.85 -0.44
CA ASN A 181 -8.60 -2.88 -0.81
C ASN A 181 -9.53 -2.82 0.41
N CYS A 182 -10.44 -3.79 0.60
CA CYS A 182 -11.34 -3.87 1.77
C CYS A 182 -12.32 -2.68 1.93
N ALA A 183 -12.77 -2.05 0.83
CA ALA A 183 -13.61 -0.85 0.83
C ALA A 183 -14.77 -0.87 1.84
N SER A 184 -15.48 -2.00 1.95
CA SER A 184 -16.63 -2.18 2.87
C SER A 184 -16.36 -1.86 4.35
N VAL A 185 -15.09 -1.90 4.80
CA VAL A 185 -14.70 -1.64 6.20
C VAL A 185 -13.73 -0.46 6.35
N SER A 186 -13.21 0.08 5.25
CA SER A 186 -12.16 1.12 5.23
C SER A 186 -12.55 2.43 5.92
N ASN A 187 -13.83 2.80 5.91
CA ASN A 187 -14.31 4.02 6.59
C ASN A 187 -14.53 3.84 8.11
N THR A 188 -14.44 2.63 8.65
CA THR A 188 -14.62 2.42 10.09
C THR A 188 -13.44 2.96 10.88
N THR A 189 -13.67 3.72 11.95
CA THR A 189 -12.59 4.25 12.82
C THR A 189 -11.73 3.13 13.40
N GLN A 190 -12.30 1.95 13.65
CA GLN A 190 -11.55 0.80 14.13
C GLN A 190 -10.48 0.35 13.13
N VAL A 191 -10.87 0.11 11.87
CA VAL A 191 -9.94 -0.30 10.81
C VAL A 191 -8.95 0.81 10.53
N ARG A 192 -9.38 2.07 10.43
CA ARG A 192 -8.47 3.20 10.24
C ARG A 192 -7.43 3.32 11.34
N ASN A 193 -7.73 2.93 12.58
CA ASN A 193 -6.74 2.93 13.67
C ASN A 193 -5.73 1.77 13.59
N TRP A 194 -6.03 0.72 12.84
CA TRP A 194 -5.15 -0.43 12.66
C TRP A 194 -4.11 -0.23 11.56
N PHE A 195 -4.37 0.64 10.60
CA PHE A 195 -3.53 0.81 9.40
C PHE A 195 -2.96 2.23 9.29
N ASP A 196 -1.77 2.35 8.72
CA ASP A 196 -1.01 3.60 8.57
C ASP A 196 -1.26 4.27 7.21
N PHE A 197 -1.71 3.49 6.22
CA PHE A 197 -2.09 3.91 4.86
C PHE A 197 -3.01 2.86 4.22
N ALA A 198 -3.58 3.17 3.05
CA ALA A 198 -4.30 2.22 2.22
C ALA A 198 -3.70 2.15 0.81
N VAL A 199 -3.69 0.94 0.24
CA VAL A 199 -3.39 0.67 -1.17
C VAL A 199 -4.68 0.12 -1.78
N VAL A 200 -5.13 0.71 -2.86
CA VAL A 200 -6.41 0.42 -3.50
C VAL A 200 -6.17 0.18 -4.97
N GLU A 201 -6.88 -0.77 -5.53
CA GLU A 201 -6.79 -1.08 -6.95
C GLU A 201 -8.13 -0.79 -7.62
N SER A 202 -8.07 0.08 -8.60
CA SER A 202 -9.17 0.43 -9.47
C SER A 202 -10.39 1.04 -8.77
N CYS A 203 -10.17 1.92 -7.78
CA CYS A 203 -11.29 2.50 -7.04
C CYS A 203 -12.23 3.34 -7.91
N PHE A 204 -11.73 3.98 -8.98
CA PHE A 204 -12.58 4.76 -9.88
C PHE A 204 -13.41 3.86 -10.78
N VAL A 205 -12.81 2.78 -11.30
CA VAL A 205 -13.52 1.78 -12.12
C VAL A 205 -14.69 1.15 -11.35
N TRP A 206 -14.53 0.93 -10.04
CA TRP A 206 -15.53 0.29 -9.20
C TRP A 206 -16.45 1.27 -8.44
N ASP A 207 -16.25 2.58 -8.57
CA ASP A 207 -16.96 3.63 -7.79
C ASP A 207 -16.81 3.43 -6.27
N GLU A 208 -15.58 3.15 -5.83
CA GLU A 208 -15.24 2.79 -4.45
C GLU A 208 -14.31 3.78 -3.74
N CYS A 209 -13.82 4.83 -4.42
CA CYS A 209 -12.83 5.74 -3.84
C CYS A 209 -13.31 6.42 -2.54
N ASP A 210 -14.60 6.76 -2.45
CA ASP A 210 -15.20 7.42 -1.27
C ASP A 210 -15.12 6.55 0.00
N TYR A 211 -14.98 5.22 -0.12
CA TYR A 211 -14.82 4.34 1.03
C TYR A 211 -13.49 4.53 1.77
N PHE A 212 -12.52 5.20 1.14
CA PHE A 212 -11.19 5.43 1.69
C PHE A 212 -10.99 6.87 2.19
N PHE A 213 -11.98 7.75 2.03
CA PHE A 213 -11.89 9.14 2.49
C PHE A 213 -11.63 9.28 3.99
N GLY A 214 -12.08 8.34 4.81
CA GLY A 214 -11.74 8.32 6.22
C GLY A 214 -10.22 8.29 6.46
N PHE A 215 -9.43 7.60 5.64
CA PHE A 215 -7.96 7.63 5.76
C PHE A 215 -7.42 9.04 5.45
N LEU A 216 -7.89 9.65 4.36
CA LEU A 216 -7.46 11.00 3.96
C LEU A 216 -7.87 12.08 4.98
N GLN A 217 -9.01 11.92 5.65
CA GLN A 217 -9.47 12.79 6.74
C GLN A 217 -8.61 12.65 8.00
N ASP A 218 -8.11 11.45 8.29
CA ASP A 218 -7.10 11.22 9.35
C ASP A 218 -5.69 11.67 8.95
N GLY A 219 -5.52 12.22 7.73
CA GLY A 219 -4.22 12.65 7.19
C GLY A 219 -3.35 11.51 6.67
N LYS A 220 -3.90 10.30 6.53
CA LYS A 220 -3.20 9.10 6.07
C LYS A 220 -3.25 8.98 4.55
N ALA A 221 -2.21 8.40 3.95
CA ALA A 221 -2.13 8.17 2.53
C ALA A 221 -3.14 7.13 2.07
N VAL A 222 -3.71 7.39 0.88
CA VAL A 222 -4.43 6.42 0.06
C VAL A 222 -3.72 6.45 -1.29
N PHE A 223 -3.22 5.28 -1.69
CA PHE A 223 -2.57 5.04 -2.96
C PHE A 223 -3.52 4.21 -3.82
N ASP A 224 -3.77 4.65 -5.05
CA ASP A 224 -4.73 4.03 -5.97
C ASP A 224 -4.05 3.71 -7.30
N ALA A 225 -4.08 2.43 -7.67
CA ALA A 225 -3.56 1.90 -8.92
C ALA A 225 -4.69 1.65 -9.91
N GLU A 226 -4.70 2.35 -11.04
CA GLU A 226 -5.68 2.16 -12.11
C GLU A 226 -5.09 1.42 -13.31
N TYR A 227 -5.65 0.26 -13.66
CA TYR A 227 -5.12 -0.58 -14.75
C TYR A 227 -5.72 -0.23 -16.11
N LEU A 228 -5.59 1.05 -16.51
CA LEU A 228 -6.16 1.60 -17.74
C LEU A 228 -5.09 1.93 -18.81
N GLY A 229 -3.81 1.68 -18.52
CA GLY A 229 -2.70 2.02 -19.40
C GLY A 229 -2.53 3.53 -19.57
N GLN A 230 -2.45 3.99 -20.82
CA GLN A 230 -2.32 5.41 -21.16
C GLN A 230 -3.65 6.16 -21.25
N ASP A 231 -4.78 5.48 -21.01
CA ASP A 231 -6.11 6.07 -21.03
C ASP A 231 -6.37 6.86 -19.72
N ILE A 232 -5.54 7.87 -19.47
CA ILE A 232 -5.58 8.72 -18.26
C ILE A 232 -6.84 9.59 -18.27
N ASP A 233 -7.72 9.40 -17.28
CA ASP A 233 -8.85 10.30 -17.06
C ASP A 233 -8.43 11.53 -16.22
N LEU A 234 -8.53 12.71 -16.81
CA LEU A 234 -8.17 13.97 -16.16
C LEU A 234 -9.10 14.36 -15.01
N ASN A 235 -10.34 13.84 -14.98
CA ASN A 235 -11.26 14.06 -13.87
C ASN A 235 -10.82 13.26 -12.64
N GLU A 236 -10.40 12.00 -12.83
CA GLU A 236 -9.82 11.16 -11.77
C GLU A 236 -8.54 11.82 -11.22
N CYS A 237 -7.67 12.31 -12.10
CA CYS A 237 -6.49 13.08 -11.69
C CYS A 237 -6.84 14.35 -10.90
N THR A 238 -7.85 15.09 -11.34
CA THR A 238 -8.31 16.30 -10.64
C THR A 238 -8.85 15.95 -9.25
N PHE A 239 -9.63 14.87 -9.15
CA PHE A 239 -10.16 14.37 -7.89
C PHE A 239 -9.03 13.93 -6.95
N ALA A 240 -8.08 13.14 -7.45
CA ALA A 240 -6.94 12.67 -6.67
C ALA A 240 -6.10 13.85 -6.16
N GLN A 241 -5.82 14.84 -7.01
CA GLN A 241 -5.10 16.06 -6.63
C GLN A 241 -5.82 16.86 -5.54
N GLN A 242 -7.15 17.06 -5.67
CA GLN A 242 -7.95 17.80 -4.69
C GLN A 242 -7.97 17.12 -3.32
N ASN A 243 -7.93 15.79 -3.30
CA ASN A 243 -7.99 14.99 -2.07
C ASN A 243 -6.61 14.57 -1.54
N GLN A 244 -5.54 14.88 -2.26
CA GLN A 244 -4.16 14.43 -1.98
C GLN A 244 -4.04 12.90 -1.96
N MET A 245 -4.75 12.23 -2.86
CA MET A 245 -4.64 10.79 -3.11
C MET A 245 -3.50 10.54 -4.10
N GLY A 246 -2.72 9.47 -3.89
CA GLY A 246 -1.67 9.07 -4.81
C GLY A 246 -2.26 8.21 -5.92
N LEU A 247 -2.52 8.78 -7.10
CA LEU A 247 -3.06 8.04 -8.25
C LEU A 247 -1.97 7.76 -9.28
N LEU A 248 -1.83 6.50 -9.68
CA LEU A 248 -1.00 6.07 -10.80
C LEU A 248 -1.78 5.15 -11.74
N PHE A 249 -1.51 5.26 -13.03
CA PHE A 249 -2.06 4.38 -14.05
C PHE A 249 -1.03 3.32 -14.47
N PHE A 250 -1.45 2.08 -14.59
CA PHE A 250 -0.62 0.93 -14.92
C PHE A 250 -1.13 0.22 -16.18
N PRO A 251 -0.29 -0.57 -16.87
CA PRO A 251 -0.73 -1.43 -17.97
C PRO A 251 -1.92 -2.34 -17.59
N GLN A 252 -2.76 -2.66 -18.58
CA GLN A 252 -3.97 -3.48 -18.38
C GLN A 252 -3.68 -4.95 -18.05
N ASP A 253 -2.47 -5.44 -18.35
CA ASP A 253 -2.03 -6.80 -18.04
C ASP A 253 -1.66 -6.99 -16.56
N GLN A 254 -1.49 -5.90 -15.81
CA GLN A 254 -1.24 -5.90 -14.37
C GLN A 254 0.11 -6.55 -13.99
N ASP A 255 1.08 -6.55 -14.89
CA ASP A 255 2.40 -7.16 -14.65
C ASP A 255 3.20 -6.42 -13.57
N LEU A 256 2.91 -5.12 -13.35
CA LEU A 256 3.55 -4.28 -12.33
C LEU A 256 5.10 -4.33 -12.40
N ASP A 257 5.63 -4.35 -13.62
CA ASP A 257 7.05 -4.49 -13.97
C ASP A 257 7.87 -3.18 -13.87
N GLY A 258 7.23 -2.12 -13.36
CA GLY A 258 7.80 -0.77 -13.26
C GLY A 258 7.32 0.20 -14.34
N GLN A 259 6.52 -0.25 -15.31
CA GLN A 259 5.80 0.63 -16.22
C GLN A 259 4.58 1.26 -15.54
N PHE A 260 4.48 2.60 -15.58
CA PHE A 260 3.34 3.36 -15.09
C PHE A 260 3.24 4.72 -15.79
N TRP A 261 2.09 5.38 -15.64
CA TRP A 261 1.85 6.76 -16.07
C TRP A 261 1.28 7.58 -14.90
N PRO A 262 1.96 8.65 -14.47
CA PRO A 262 1.43 9.52 -13.42
C PRO A 262 0.37 10.47 -13.99
N CYS A 263 -0.44 11.03 -13.09
CA CYS A 263 -1.29 12.16 -13.46
C CYS A 263 -0.45 13.33 -13.99
N PRO A 264 -0.87 13.97 -15.10
CA PRO A 264 -0.17 15.14 -15.63
C PRO A 264 -0.11 16.24 -14.58
N THR A 265 1.08 16.78 -14.33
CA THR A 265 1.23 17.97 -13.48
C THR A 265 0.57 19.13 -14.20
N THR A 266 -0.59 19.56 -13.73
CA THR A 266 -1.23 20.77 -14.23
C THR A 266 -0.37 21.97 -13.85
N SER A 267 0.42 22.49 -14.80
CA SER A 267 1.06 23.80 -14.63
C SER A 267 -0.02 24.90 -14.71
N PHE A 268 -0.84 25.04 -13.67
CA PHE A 268 -1.84 26.11 -13.58
C PHE A 268 -1.20 27.53 -13.57
N ALA A 269 0.13 27.63 -13.54
CA ALA A 269 0.86 28.90 -13.54
C ALA A 269 1.06 29.56 -14.92
N SER A 270 0.81 28.89 -16.05
CA SER A 270 1.16 29.42 -17.38
C SER A 270 -0.04 29.81 -18.26
N VAL A 271 -1.26 29.35 -17.96
CA VAL A 271 -2.43 29.59 -18.84
C VAL A 271 -3.21 30.87 -18.49
N PHE A 272 -3.18 31.34 -17.23
CA PHE A 272 -3.95 32.53 -16.83
C PHE A 272 -3.18 33.87 -16.87
N VAL A 273 -1.85 33.86 -16.93
CA VAL A 273 -1.06 35.10 -17.01
C VAL A 273 -0.94 35.64 -18.44
N PHE A 274 -1.10 34.80 -19.47
CA PHE A 274 -1.00 35.24 -20.86
C PHE A 274 -2.27 35.95 -21.39
N ASN A 275 -3.45 35.65 -20.83
CA ASN A 275 -4.70 36.25 -21.31
C ASN A 275 -5.04 37.60 -20.67
N PHE A 276 -4.49 37.94 -19.50
CA PHE A 276 -4.73 39.28 -18.90
C PHE A 276 -3.81 40.36 -19.47
N VAL A 277 -2.60 40.02 -19.92
CA VAL A 277 -1.68 41.00 -20.52
C VAL A 277 -2.10 41.39 -21.95
N LEU A 278 -2.70 40.46 -22.71
CA LEU A 278 -3.12 40.73 -24.09
C LEU A 278 -4.40 41.59 -24.17
N VAL A 279 -5.33 41.44 -23.21
CA VAL A 279 -6.58 42.24 -23.18
C VAL A 279 -6.33 43.67 -22.69
N CYS A 280 -5.36 43.89 -21.79
CA CYS A 280 -4.99 45.25 -21.36
C CYS A 280 -4.18 46.03 -22.42
N PHE A 281 -3.41 45.35 -23.30
CA PHE A 281 -2.66 46.02 -24.37
C PHE A 281 -3.53 46.48 -25.55
N LEU A 282 -4.64 45.79 -25.83
CA LEU A 282 -5.54 46.13 -26.93
C LEU A 282 -6.54 47.27 -26.60
N LEU A 283 -6.71 47.62 -25.32
CA LEU A 283 -7.58 48.73 -24.90
C LEU A 283 -6.85 50.09 -24.84
N PHE A 284 -5.51 50.12 -24.87
CA PHE A 284 -4.73 51.37 -24.83
C PHE A 284 -4.36 51.94 -26.21
N PHE A 285 -4.56 51.21 -27.30
CA PHE A 285 -4.19 51.65 -28.66
C PHE A 285 -5.36 52.13 -29.54
N ASN A 286 -6.58 52.29 -28.99
CA ASN A 286 -7.74 52.84 -29.71
C ASN A 286 -8.20 54.22 -29.19
N LEU A 287 -7.33 54.93 -28.47
CA LEU A 287 -7.60 56.28 -27.96
C LEU A 287 -6.40 57.21 -28.19
N PHE A 288 -5.90 57.31 -29.43
CA PHE A 288 -5.18 58.47 -29.97
C PHE A 288 -5.26 58.50 -31.49
#